data_AF-A0A139SNJ5-F1
#
_entry.id   AF-A0A139SNJ5-F1
#
_cell.length_a   1.000
_cell.length_b   1.000
_cell.length_c   1.000
_cell.angle_alpha   90.00
_cell.angle_beta   90.00
_cell.angle_gamma   90.00
#
_symmetry.space_group_name_H-M   'P 1'
#
loop_
_entity.id
_entity.type
_entity.pdbx_description
1 polymer ?
#
loop_
_entity_poly.entity_id
_entity_poly.type
_entity_poly.pdbx_seq_one_letter_code
_entity_poly.pdbx_strand_id
1 'polypeptide(L)'
;MHAADFFALPESLSCFTPHFAAEAAPWEWLRQIGPALAVAQQQTQRLSPSLPPAEIPSGVHIEGWVHLDPSVKLPAYATLIGPLWIGAGTEIRPGAYLRGNVIVGAGCVLGNACEFKNALLLDRVQVPHFSYVGDSVLGNRTHLGAGVVCSNLRLDQAEIAVDVGEQVVMTGLRKFGAILGDEAEVGCNAVLMPGTVLGRRSVVMPLTPFGGVLEADTSARCRPTISRRVVCRR
;
A
#
# COMPACT_ATOMS: atom_id res chain seq x y z
N MET A 1 -6.89 10.72 16.57
CA MET A 1 -6.91 10.00 15.27
C MET A 1 -6.42 8.59 15.53
N HIS A 2 -7.32 7.61 15.49
CA HIS A 2 -7.05 6.20 15.77
C HIS A 2 -7.16 5.36 14.50
N ALA A 3 -6.46 4.24 14.44
CA ALA A 3 -6.48 3.32 13.30
C ALA A 3 -7.90 2.81 13.01
N ALA A 4 -8.72 2.61 14.05
CA ALA A 4 -10.13 2.23 13.93
C ALA A 4 -10.97 3.19 13.08
N ASP A 5 -10.61 4.48 13.09
CA ASP A 5 -11.30 5.52 12.32
C ASP A 5 -11.14 5.28 10.81
N PHE A 6 -10.04 4.63 10.39
CA PHE A 6 -9.69 4.39 9.00
C PHE A 6 -9.95 2.95 8.55
N PHE A 7 -9.68 1.98 9.42
CA PHE A 7 -9.58 0.58 9.04
C PHE A 7 -10.52 -0.30 9.85
N ALA A 8 -11.04 -1.34 9.22
CA ALA A 8 -11.51 -2.55 9.89
C ALA A 8 -10.53 -3.69 9.56
N LEU A 9 -9.76 -4.20 10.53
CA LEU A 9 -8.85 -5.32 10.24
C LEU A 9 -9.69 -6.54 9.79
N PRO A 10 -9.47 -7.07 8.57
CA PRO A 10 -10.31 -8.14 8.04
C PRO A 10 -9.97 -9.50 8.68
N GLU A 11 -10.93 -10.41 8.67
CA GLU A 11 -10.79 -11.78 9.21
C GLU A 11 -9.63 -12.55 8.55
N SER A 12 -9.38 -12.30 7.26
CA SER A 12 -8.27 -12.86 6.48
C SER A 12 -6.87 -12.56 7.07
N LEU A 13 -6.78 -11.48 7.86
CA LEU A 13 -5.56 -11.01 8.52
C LEU A 13 -5.67 -11.10 10.05
N SER A 14 -6.64 -11.86 10.56
CA SER A 14 -6.88 -12.02 12.01
C SER A 14 -5.66 -12.55 12.78
N CYS A 15 -4.78 -13.31 12.12
CA CYS A 15 -3.50 -13.76 12.70
C CYS A 15 -2.57 -12.60 13.10
N PHE A 16 -2.74 -11.42 12.49
CA PHE A 16 -1.95 -10.22 12.79
C PHE A 16 -2.62 -9.26 13.78
N THR A 17 -3.83 -9.57 14.27
CA THR A 17 -4.57 -8.73 15.24
C THR A 17 -3.71 -8.23 16.41
N PRO A 18 -2.83 -9.04 17.05
CA PRO A 18 -2.01 -8.58 18.16
C PRO A 18 -1.03 -7.44 17.82
N HIS A 19 -0.73 -7.23 16.54
CA HIS A 19 0.20 -6.20 16.07
C HIS A 19 -0.49 -4.90 15.63
N PHE A 20 -1.79 -4.96 15.33
CA PHE A 20 -2.52 -3.87 14.69
C PHE A 20 -3.60 -3.33 15.64
N ALA A 21 -3.15 -2.64 16.69
CA ALA A 21 -4.03 -2.05 17.71
C ALA A 21 -4.93 -0.96 17.11
N ALA A 22 -6.22 -1.02 17.45
CA ALA A 22 -7.26 -0.14 16.91
C ALA A 22 -7.11 1.32 17.40
N GLU A 23 -6.57 1.49 18.61
CA GLU A 23 -6.39 2.76 19.31
C GLU A 23 -5.07 3.46 18.94
N ALA A 24 -4.16 2.77 18.25
CA ALA A 24 -2.92 3.39 17.78
C ALA A 24 -3.20 4.43 16.69
N ALA A 25 -2.29 5.38 16.49
CA ALA A 25 -2.35 6.21 15.29
C ALA A 25 -2.18 5.33 14.04
N PRO A 26 -2.87 5.62 12.91
CA PRO A 26 -2.88 4.72 11.76
C PRO A 26 -1.48 4.46 11.15
N TRP A 27 -0.57 5.43 11.22
CA TRP A 27 0.82 5.26 10.75
C TRP A 27 1.70 4.42 11.67
N GLU A 28 1.32 4.20 12.92
CA GLU A 28 2.09 3.31 13.82
C GLU A 28 2.02 1.85 13.37
N TRP A 29 0.97 1.46 12.64
CA TRP A 29 0.88 0.12 12.03
C TRP A 29 2.05 -0.16 11.07
N LEU A 30 2.66 0.87 10.45
CA LEU A 30 3.82 0.71 9.57
C LEU A 30 5.02 0.08 10.30
N ARG A 31 5.25 0.45 11.57
CA ARG A 31 6.33 -0.13 12.37
C ARG A 31 6.06 -1.58 12.74
N GLN A 32 4.79 -1.99 12.72
CA GLN A 32 4.36 -3.31 13.15
C GLN A 32 4.36 -4.35 12.02
N ILE A 33 4.46 -3.94 10.75
CA ILE A 33 4.48 -4.87 9.60
C ILE A 33 5.63 -5.88 9.71
N GLY A 34 6.85 -5.42 9.97
CA GLY A 34 8.02 -6.29 10.13
C GLY A 34 7.90 -7.26 11.31
N PRO A 35 7.65 -6.76 12.55
CA PRO A 35 7.39 -7.62 13.72
C PRO A 35 6.27 -8.64 13.50
N ALA A 36 5.17 -8.24 12.86
CA ALA A 36 4.04 -9.11 12.54
C ALA A 36 4.45 -10.27 11.61
N LEU A 37 5.18 -9.96 10.53
CA LEU A 37 5.71 -10.97 9.61
C LEU A 37 6.72 -11.90 10.29
N ALA A 38 7.56 -11.40 11.20
CA ALA A 38 8.52 -12.23 11.92
C ALA A 38 7.83 -13.29 12.80
N VAL A 39 6.74 -12.91 13.48
CA VAL A 39 5.93 -13.86 14.25
C VAL A 39 5.26 -14.88 13.34
N ALA A 40 4.64 -14.45 12.25
CA ALA A 40 4.00 -15.35 11.28
C ALA A 40 4.99 -16.32 10.63
N GLN A 41 6.21 -15.86 10.32
CA GLN A 41 7.29 -16.71 9.80
C GLN A 41 7.64 -17.83 10.79
N GLN A 42 7.79 -17.53 12.08
CA GLN A 42 8.11 -18.53 13.10
C GLN A 42 6.99 -19.56 13.28
N GLN A 43 5.73 -19.14 13.15
CA GLN A 43 4.57 -20.03 13.26
C GLN A 43 4.43 -20.96 12.03
N THR A 44 4.70 -20.46 10.83
CA THR A 44 4.57 -21.21 9.57
C THR A 44 5.79 -22.09 9.27
N GLN A 45 7.00 -21.73 9.71
CA GLN A 45 8.20 -22.57 9.56
C GLN A 45 8.12 -23.91 10.31
N ARG A 46 7.20 -24.06 11.28
CA ARG A 46 6.90 -25.35 11.92
C ARG A 46 6.10 -26.31 11.01
N LEU A 47 5.63 -25.85 9.85
CA LEU A 47 4.72 -26.54 8.92
C LEU A 47 5.27 -26.63 7.47
N SER A 48 6.58 -26.51 7.25
CA SER A 48 7.34 -26.47 5.96
C SER A 48 6.72 -27.09 4.68
N PRO A 49 7.06 -26.62 3.45
CA PRO A 49 7.74 -25.37 3.08
C PRO A 49 7.09 -24.59 1.90
N SER A 50 7.69 -23.43 1.60
CA SER A 50 7.67 -22.68 0.34
C SER A 50 7.26 -23.47 -0.91
N LEU A 51 6.47 -22.85 -1.81
CA LEU A 51 6.10 -23.41 -3.12
C LEU A 51 7.26 -24.20 -3.73
N PRO A 52 7.04 -25.47 -4.14
CA PRO A 52 8.08 -26.28 -4.73
C PRO A 52 8.62 -25.58 -6.00
N PRO A 53 9.94 -25.59 -6.27
CA PRO A 53 10.54 -24.87 -7.40
C PRO A 53 9.92 -25.19 -8.77
N ALA A 54 9.31 -26.38 -8.94
CA ALA A 54 8.65 -26.80 -10.17
C ALA A 54 7.35 -26.05 -10.49
N GLU A 55 6.79 -25.30 -9.53
CA GLU A 55 5.55 -24.53 -9.69
C GLU A 55 5.81 -23.03 -9.92
N ILE A 56 7.07 -22.61 -9.94
CA ILE A 56 7.46 -21.22 -10.15
C ILE A 56 7.54 -20.94 -11.67
N PRO A 57 6.69 -20.05 -12.22
CA PRO A 57 6.73 -19.69 -13.63
C PRO A 57 8.08 -19.07 -14.05
N SER A 58 8.44 -19.23 -15.32
CA SER A 58 9.66 -18.62 -15.87
C SER A 58 9.69 -17.11 -15.65
N GLY A 59 10.85 -16.60 -15.22
CA GLY A 59 11.09 -15.19 -14.96
C GLY A 59 10.63 -14.70 -13.59
N VAL A 60 9.95 -15.53 -12.78
CA VAL A 60 9.64 -15.16 -11.39
C VAL A 60 10.90 -15.26 -10.53
N HIS A 61 11.16 -14.22 -9.76
CA HIS A 61 12.23 -14.19 -8.77
C HIS A 61 11.63 -14.21 -7.37
N ILE A 62 12.08 -15.15 -6.52
CA ILE A 62 11.67 -15.24 -5.12
C ILE A 62 12.94 -15.27 -4.26
N GLU A 63 13.02 -14.37 -3.29
CA GLU A 63 14.10 -14.28 -2.30
C GLU A 63 13.51 -14.18 -0.89
N GLY A 64 14.10 -14.86 0.09
CA GLY A 64 13.65 -14.79 1.48
C GLY A 64 12.33 -15.53 1.77
N TRP A 65 11.71 -15.25 2.91
CA TRP A 65 10.46 -15.89 3.31
C TRP A 65 9.25 -15.24 2.63
N VAL A 66 8.50 -16.04 1.87
CA VAL A 66 7.28 -15.61 1.18
C VAL A 66 6.18 -16.62 1.49
N HIS A 67 5.15 -16.16 2.19
CA HIS A 67 3.90 -16.90 2.37
C HIS A 67 2.92 -16.54 1.25
N LEU A 68 2.48 -17.56 0.51
CA LEU A 68 1.47 -17.46 -0.53
C LEU A 68 0.35 -18.42 -0.18
N ASP A 69 -0.88 -17.91 -0.09
CA ASP A 69 -2.05 -18.77 -0.04
C ASP A 69 -2.13 -19.67 -1.30
N PRO A 70 -2.54 -20.94 -1.19
CA PRO A 70 -2.60 -21.87 -2.34
C PRO A 70 -3.42 -21.40 -3.54
N SER A 71 -4.36 -20.46 -3.33
CA SER A 71 -5.18 -19.91 -4.42
C SER A 71 -4.48 -18.81 -5.23
N VAL A 72 -3.34 -18.29 -4.75
CA VAL A 72 -2.57 -17.24 -5.43
C VAL A 72 -1.82 -17.84 -6.61
N LYS A 73 -2.09 -17.32 -7.81
CA LYS A 73 -1.36 -17.71 -9.02
C LYS A 73 -0.24 -16.72 -9.30
N LEU A 74 0.96 -17.23 -9.50
CA LEU A 74 2.11 -16.42 -9.89
C LEU A 74 2.07 -16.11 -11.40
N PRO A 75 2.26 -14.86 -11.81
CA PRO A 75 2.44 -14.49 -13.21
C PRO A 75 3.90 -14.68 -13.63
N ALA A 76 4.23 -14.55 -14.91
CA ALA A 76 5.62 -14.41 -15.33
C ALA A 76 6.22 -13.08 -14.85
N TYR A 77 7.54 -13.05 -14.62
CA TYR A 77 8.32 -11.84 -14.35
C TYR A 77 7.96 -11.05 -13.08
N ALA A 78 7.31 -11.67 -12.08
CA ALA A 78 7.15 -11.06 -10.76
C ALA A 78 8.41 -11.22 -9.92
N THR A 79 8.72 -10.23 -9.09
CA THR A 79 9.85 -10.25 -8.15
C THR A 79 9.32 -10.13 -6.72
N LEU A 80 9.51 -11.17 -5.91
CA LEU A 80 9.00 -11.30 -4.55
C LEU A 80 10.17 -11.42 -3.57
N ILE A 81 10.44 -10.37 -2.80
CA ILE A 81 11.53 -10.34 -1.82
C ILE A 81 10.94 -10.26 -0.40
N GLY A 82 11.13 -11.34 0.35
CA GLY A 82 10.71 -11.56 1.72
C GLY A 82 11.24 -10.55 2.74
N PRO A 83 10.57 -10.42 3.91
CA PRO A 83 9.42 -11.21 4.32
C PRO A 83 8.11 -10.72 3.67
N LEU A 84 7.27 -11.63 3.20
CA LEU A 84 5.99 -11.34 2.54
C LEU A 84 4.88 -12.29 3.01
N TRP A 85 3.66 -11.76 3.11
CA TRP A 85 2.44 -12.53 3.31
C TRP A 85 1.39 -12.11 2.27
N ILE A 86 0.87 -13.07 1.51
CA ILE A 86 -0.16 -12.83 0.50
C ILE A 86 -1.34 -13.77 0.73
N GLY A 87 -2.48 -13.18 1.10
CA GLY A 87 -3.71 -13.90 1.43
C GLY A 87 -4.47 -14.43 0.23
N ALA A 88 -5.51 -15.22 0.53
CA ALA A 88 -6.29 -15.98 -0.43
C ALA A 88 -6.93 -15.13 -1.53
N GLY A 89 -6.93 -15.65 -2.76
CA GLY A 89 -7.59 -15.06 -3.92
C GLY A 89 -6.92 -13.80 -4.46
N THR A 90 -5.76 -13.41 -3.93
CA THR A 90 -5.01 -12.25 -4.43
C THR A 90 -4.41 -12.53 -5.81
N GLU A 91 -4.64 -11.61 -6.73
CA GLU A 91 -4.07 -11.63 -8.08
C GLU A 91 -2.73 -10.90 -8.09
N ILE A 92 -1.68 -11.55 -8.59
CA ILE A 92 -0.40 -10.92 -8.89
C ILE A 92 -0.27 -10.83 -10.41
N ARG A 93 0.04 -9.64 -10.93
CA ARG A 93 0.20 -9.38 -12.36
C ARG A 93 1.68 -9.27 -12.77
N PRO A 94 2.00 -9.47 -14.06
CA PRO A 94 3.38 -9.48 -14.53
C PRO A 94 4.16 -8.22 -14.15
N GLY A 95 5.41 -8.38 -13.74
CA GLY A 95 6.28 -7.26 -13.37
C GLY A 95 6.01 -6.65 -11.99
N ALA A 96 5.08 -7.20 -11.20
CA ALA A 96 4.90 -6.77 -9.81
C ALA A 96 6.22 -6.97 -9.03
N TYR A 97 6.61 -5.96 -8.25
CA TYR A 97 7.82 -5.97 -7.44
C TYR A 97 7.49 -5.74 -5.97
N LEU A 98 7.64 -6.77 -5.14
CA LEU A 98 7.33 -6.73 -3.72
C LEU A 98 8.60 -6.86 -2.90
N ARG A 99 8.79 -5.99 -1.90
CA ARG A 99 9.97 -6.02 -1.02
C ARG A 99 9.75 -5.37 0.34
N GLY A 100 10.70 -5.57 1.26
CA GLY A 100 10.84 -4.74 2.45
C GLY A 100 9.63 -4.78 3.37
N ASN A 101 9.11 -5.98 3.67
CA ASN A 101 7.95 -6.28 4.51
C ASN A 101 6.61 -5.93 3.84
N VAL A 102 5.90 -6.91 3.28
CA VAL A 102 4.56 -6.65 2.72
C VAL A 102 3.57 -7.67 3.26
N ILE A 103 2.43 -7.18 3.75
CA ILE A 103 1.28 -7.98 4.14
C ILE A 103 0.12 -7.61 3.21
N VAL A 104 -0.48 -8.61 2.60
CA VAL A 104 -1.62 -8.44 1.70
C VAL A 104 -2.75 -9.37 2.13
N GLY A 105 -3.93 -8.78 2.34
CA GLY A 105 -5.18 -9.49 2.64
C GLY A 105 -5.70 -10.34 1.49
N ALA A 106 -6.96 -10.72 1.59
CA ALA A 106 -7.63 -11.56 0.62
C ALA A 106 -8.20 -10.76 -0.56
N GLY A 107 -8.14 -11.35 -1.75
CA GLY A 107 -8.79 -10.83 -2.96
C GLY A 107 -8.20 -9.52 -3.49
N CYS A 108 -6.95 -9.22 -3.18
CA CYS A 108 -6.28 -8.00 -3.66
C CYS A 108 -5.82 -8.14 -5.11
N VAL A 109 -5.50 -7.00 -5.74
CA VAL A 109 -4.86 -6.95 -7.06
C VAL A 109 -3.53 -6.23 -6.94
N LEU A 110 -2.44 -6.99 -7.06
CA LEU A 110 -1.07 -6.51 -7.13
C LEU A 110 -0.68 -6.39 -8.60
N GLY A 111 -0.78 -5.15 -9.09
CA GLY A 111 -0.86 -4.85 -10.51
C GLY A 111 0.41 -4.97 -11.34
N ASN A 112 0.23 -4.77 -12.65
CA ASN A 112 1.32 -4.82 -13.61
C ASN A 112 2.31 -3.69 -13.36
N ALA A 113 3.59 -4.05 -13.24
CA ALA A 113 4.68 -3.12 -12.97
C ALA A 113 4.41 -2.20 -11.77
N CYS A 114 3.70 -2.70 -10.76
CA CYS A 114 3.53 -2.02 -9.49
C CYS A 114 4.65 -2.43 -8.52
N GLU A 115 5.18 -1.48 -7.75
CA GLU A 115 6.11 -1.74 -6.66
C GLU A 115 5.41 -1.55 -5.31
N PHE A 116 5.56 -2.54 -4.42
CA PHE A 116 5.09 -2.49 -3.04
C PHE A 116 6.29 -2.67 -2.11
N LYS A 117 6.47 -1.71 -1.20
CA LYS A 117 7.62 -1.69 -0.30
C LYS A 117 7.21 -1.25 1.10
N ASN A 118 7.36 -2.11 2.10
CA ASN A 118 6.92 -1.83 3.47
C ASN A 118 5.44 -1.42 3.52
N ALA A 119 4.56 -2.31 3.07
CA ALA A 119 3.15 -1.97 2.85
C ALA A 119 2.20 -2.99 3.46
N LEU A 120 1.09 -2.49 4.01
CA LEU A 120 -0.03 -3.30 4.49
C LEU A 120 -1.25 -3.01 3.62
N LEU A 121 -1.73 -4.03 2.91
CA LEU A 121 -2.94 -3.97 2.12
C LEU A 121 -3.98 -4.85 2.80
N LEU A 122 -5.11 -4.28 3.22
CA LEU A 122 -6.24 -5.04 3.75
C LEU A 122 -7.01 -5.71 2.60
N ASP A 123 -8.23 -6.19 2.84
CA ASP A 123 -8.94 -7.02 1.86
C ASP A 123 -9.39 -6.22 0.64
N ARG A 124 -9.33 -6.88 -0.53
CA ARG A 124 -9.86 -6.39 -1.80
C ARG A 124 -9.28 -5.04 -2.25
N VAL A 125 -8.06 -4.71 -1.82
CA VAL A 125 -7.31 -3.56 -2.31
C VAL A 125 -6.93 -3.78 -3.77
N GLN A 126 -7.11 -2.76 -4.59
CA GLN A 126 -6.77 -2.81 -6.01
C GLN A 126 -5.72 -1.75 -6.36
N VAL A 127 -4.54 -2.21 -6.80
CA VAL A 127 -3.47 -1.36 -7.31
C VAL A 127 -3.02 -1.95 -8.65
N PRO A 128 -3.81 -1.76 -9.73
CA PRO A 128 -3.76 -2.61 -10.91
C PRO A 128 -2.65 -2.26 -11.91
N HIS A 129 -2.14 -1.02 -11.93
CA HIS A 129 -1.23 -0.54 -13.00
C HIS A 129 -0.22 0.52 -12.55
N PHE A 130 1.08 0.28 -12.77
CA PHE A 130 2.16 1.28 -12.77
C PHE A 130 2.27 2.15 -11.51
N SER A 131 1.93 1.61 -10.35
CA SER A 131 1.93 2.35 -9.08
C SER A 131 3.15 2.04 -8.22
N TYR A 132 3.55 3.01 -7.40
CA TYR A 132 4.51 2.80 -6.31
C TYR A 132 3.81 3.00 -4.96
N VAL A 133 3.83 1.97 -4.13
CA VAL A 133 3.23 1.93 -2.78
C VAL A 133 4.34 1.67 -1.76
N GLY A 134 4.97 2.73 -1.27
CA GLY A 134 6.05 2.66 -0.29
C GLY A 134 5.60 3.12 1.11
N ASP A 135 5.92 2.37 2.17
CA ASP A 135 5.69 2.75 3.58
C ASP A 135 4.25 3.22 3.81
N SER A 136 3.27 2.42 3.39
CA SER A 136 1.85 2.80 3.30
C SER A 136 0.91 1.73 3.84
N VAL A 137 -0.27 2.14 4.30
CA VAL A 137 -1.37 1.25 4.69
C VAL A 137 -2.60 1.55 3.83
N LEU A 138 -3.10 0.55 3.12
CA LEU A 138 -4.29 0.63 2.27
C LEU A 138 -5.43 -0.17 2.90
N GLY A 139 -6.51 0.53 3.26
CA GLY A 139 -7.71 -0.02 3.89
C GLY A 139 -8.53 -0.89 2.94
N ASN A 140 -9.53 -1.58 3.47
CA ASN A 140 -10.30 -2.54 2.68
C ASN A 140 -10.97 -1.86 1.48
N ARG A 141 -10.97 -2.53 0.32
CA ARG A 141 -11.59 -2.04 -0.92
C ARG A 141 -11.03 -0.70 -1.41
N THR A 142 -9.83 -0.31 -0.98
CA THR A 142 -9.13 0.86 -1.54
C THR A 142 -8.79 0.61 -3.02
N HIS A 143 -8.87 1.64 -3.85
CA HIS A 143 -8.48 1.56 -5.26
C HIS A 143 -7.50 2.69 -5.63
N LEU A 144 -6.36 2.32 -6.20
CA LEU A 144 -5.40 3.24 -6.79
C LEU A 144 -5.48 3.17 -8.32
N GLY A 145 -5.78 4.29 -8.96
CA GLY A 145 -5.74 4.42 -10.41
C GLY A 145 -4.34 4.22 -10.98
N ALA A 146 -4.27 4.02 -12.29
CA ALA A 146 -3.00 3.80 -12.98
C ALA A 146 -2.01 4.94 -12.72
N GLY A 147 -0.76 4.61 -12.39
CA GLY A 147 0.30 5.61 -12.21
C GLY A 147 0.25 6.38 -10.90
N VAL A 148 -0.56 5.96 -9.92
CA VAL A 148 -0.55 6.59 -8.58
C VAL A 148 0.76 6.32 -7.87
N VAL A 149 1.32 7.37 -7.25
CA VAL A 149 2.56 7.29 -6.47
C VAL A 149 2.28 7.69 -5.02
N CYS A 150 2.52 6.78 -4.08
CA CYS A 150 2.63 7.08 -2.65
C CYS A 150 4.08 7.47 -2.34
N SER A 151 4.39 8.76 -2.46
CA SER A 151 5.74 9.27 -2.14
C SER A 151 6.00 9.13 -0.65
N ASN A 152 7.15 8.58 -0.27
CA ASN A 152 7.43 8.19 1.11
C ASN A 152 8.65 8.88 1.73
N LEU A 153 9.29 9.84 1.06
CA LEU A 153 10.46 10.54 1.59
C LEU A 153 10.33 12.03 1.28
N ARG A 154 10.51 12.86 2.31
CA ARG A 154 10.59 14.32 2.12
C ARG A 154 11.85 14.69 1.37
N LEU A 155 11.79 15.79 0.62
CA LEU A 155 12.95 16.30 -0.13
C LEU A 155 14.12 16.71 0.78
N ASP A 156 13.81 17.24 1.96
CA ASP A 156 14.79 17.56 3.01
C ASP A 156 15.26 16.33 3.81
N GLN A 157 14.67 15.16 3.55
CA GLN A 157 14.90 13.89 4.25
C GLN A 157 14.66 13.94 5.76
N ALA A 158 13.97 14.96 6.25
CA ALA A 158 13.61 15.11 7.65
C ALA A 158 12.53 14.09 8.05
N GLU A 159 12.22 14.06 9.34
CA GLU A 159 11.09 13.32 9.86
C GLU A 159 9.76 13.83 9.26
N ILE A 160 8.84 12.91 8.99
CA ILE A 160 7.50 13.21 8.49
C ILE A 160 6.61 13.54 9.67
N ALA A 161 5.90 14.66 9.56
CA ALA A 161 4.91 15.10 10.52
C ALA A 161 3.55 15.15 9.83
N VAL A 162 2.48 14.87 10.57
CA VAL A 162 1.10 14.90 10.08
C VAL A 162 0.37 16.03 10.78
N ASP A 163 -0.16 16.97 10.01
CA ASP A 163 -1.07 18.00 10.50
C ASP A 163 -2.47 17.39 10.61
N VAL A 164 -2.97 17.22 11.83
CA VAL A 164 -4.32 16.71 12.12
C VAL A 164 -5.33 17.83 12.42
N GLY A 165 -5.03 19.07 12.00
CA GLY A 165 -5.87 20.25 12.15
C GLY A 165 -5.62 21.01 13.45
N GLU A 166 -5.79 20.35 14.60
CA GLU A 166 -5.58 20.98 15.92
C GLU A 166 -4.10 21.02 16.32
N GLN A 167 -3.30 20.10 15.78
CA GLN A 167 -1.88 19.96 16.10
C GLN A 167 -1.13 19.26 14.97
N VAL A 168 0.18 19.49 14.94
CA VAL A 168 1.11 18.75 14.09
C VAL A 168 1.75 17.63 14.91
N VAL A 169 1.57 16.39 14.47
CA VAL A 169 2.09 15.20 15.14
C VAL A 169 3.36 14.73 14.45
N MET A 170 4.47 14.70 15.19
CA MET A 170 5.74 14.10 14.76
C MET A 170 5.60 12.57 14.78
N THR A 171 5.77 11.91 13.63
CA THR A 171 5.48 10.46 13.53
C THR A 171 6.64 9.57 13.98
N GLY A 172 7.84 10.12 14.14
CA GLY A 172 9.09 9.40 14.30
C GLY A 172 9.48 8.57 13.07
N LEU A 173 8.89 8.85 11.90
CA LEU A 173 9.16 8.13 10.66
C LEU A 173 9.90 9.05 9.68
N ARG A 174 11.10 8.63 9.27
CA ARG A 174 11.81 9.25 8.14
C ARG A 174 11.17 8.90 6.79
N LYS A 175 10.59 7.69 6.70
CA LYS A 175 9.85 7.23 5.53
C LYS A 175 8.42 6.89 5.90
N PHE A 176 7.47 7.52 5.23
CA PHE A 176 6.03 7.34 5.42
C PHE A 176 5.35 7.82 4.14
N GLY A 177 4.74 6.87 3.41
CA GLY A 177 3.93 7.14 2.23
C GLY A 177 2.57 7.68 2.60
N ALA A 178 1.55 6.82 2.53
CA ALA A 178 0.17 7.22 2.75
C ALA A 178 -0.63 6.22 3.61
N ILE A 179 -1.63 6.76 4.30
CA ILE A 179 -2.71 6.02 4.94
C ILE A 179 -3.96 6.21 4.10
N LEU A 180 -4.57 5.13 3.64
CA LEU A 180 -5.84 5.17 2.92
C LEU A 180 -6.87 4.39 3.71
N GLY A 181 -7.89 5.06 4.24
CA GLY A 181 -8.99 4.42 4.93
C GLY A 181 -9.80 3.49 4.03
N ASP A 182 -10.64 2.66 4.63
CA ASP A 182 -11.53 1.74 3.92
C ASP A 182 -12.30 2.49 2.82
N GLU A 183 -12.30 1.90 1.62
CA GLU A 183 -12.99 2.40 0.42
C GLU A 183 -12.48 3.76 -0.09
N ALA A 184 -11.29 4.21 0.33
CA ALA A 184 -10.67 5.39 -0.26
C ALA A 184 -10.25 5.12 -1.72
N GLU A 185 -10.33 6.14 -2.57
CA GLU A 185 -9.97 6.02 -3.98
C GLU A 185 -9.03 7.15 -4.42
N VAL A 186 -8.07 6.79 -5.27
CA VAL A 186 -7.11 7.75 -5.81
C VAL A 186 -7.09 7.62 -7.33
N GLY A 187 -7.39 8.71 -8.03
CA GLY A 187 -7.47 8.76 -9.48
C GLY A 187 -6.11 8.64 -10.16
N CYS A 188 -6.12 8.29 -11.44
CA CYS A 188 -4.90 8.04 -12.23
C CYS A 188 -3.91 9.21 -12.17
N ASN A 189 -2.61 8.86 -12.11
CA ASN A 189 -1.48 9.78 -12.07
C ASN A 189 -1.53 10.83 -10.95
N ALA A 190 -2.31 10.60 -9.90
CA ALA A 190 -2.23 11.41 -8.68
C ALA A 190 -0.97 11.03 -7.88
N VAL A 191 -0.43 12.01 -7.15
CA VAL A 191 0.73 11.80 -6.27
C VAL A 191 0.29 12.14 -4.84
N LEU A 192 0.39 11.15 -3.95
CA LEU A 192 0.22 11.37 -2.52
C LEU A 192 1.58 11.74 -1.93
N MET A 193 1.64 12.87 -1.26
CA MET A 193 2.86 13.36 -0.60
C MET A 193 3.17 12.54 0.65
N PRO A 194 4.43 12.55 1.13
CA PRO A 194 4.80 11.82 2.35
C PRO A 194 3.94 12.24 3.53
N GLY A 195 3.37 11.26 4.23
CA GLY A 195 2.48 11.45 5.37
C GLY A 195 1.03 11.80 5.01
N THR A 196 0.59 11.56 3.77
CA THR A 196 -0.81 11.75 3.38
C THR A 196 -1.72 10.79 4.14
N VAL A 197 -2.85 11.28 4.63
CA VAL A 197 -3.86 10.48 5.33
C VAL A 197 -5.22 10.72 4.71
N LEU A 198 -5.82 9.70 4.12
CA LEU A 198 -7.13 9.74 3.48
C LEU A 198 -8.15 9.01 4.37
N GLY A 199 -9.22 9.69 4.77
CA GLY A 199 -10.33 9.10 5.51
C GLY A 199 -11.11 8.06 4.69
N ARG A 200 -11.99 7.31 5.37
CA ARG A 200 -12.86 6.31 4.71
C ARG A 200 -13.66 6.94 3.56
N ARG A 201 -13.78 6.24 2.43
CA ARG A 201 -14.53 6.68 1.25
C ARG A 201 -14.11 8.05 0.68
N SER A 202 -12.93 8.54 1.05
CA SER A 202 -12.43 9.81 0.51
C SER A 202 -11.81 9.60 -0.86
N VAL A 203 -11.85 10.63 -1.70
CA VAL A 203 -11.44 10.52 -3.12
C VAL A 203 -10.45 11.61 -3.51
N VAL A 204 -9.26 11.21 -3.95
CA VAL A 204 -8.32 12.12 -4.61
C VAL A 204 -8.52 12.00 -6.13
N MET A 205 -8.91 13.08 -6.79
CA MET A 205 -9.20 13.07 -8.23
C MET A 205 -7.93 12.87 -9.08
N PRO A 206 -8.06 12.37 -10.32
CA PRO A 206 -6.91 12.18 -11.22
C PRO A 206 -6.04 13.44 -11.35
N LEU A 207 -4.73 13.24 -11.55
CA LEU A 207 -3.72 14.31 -11.70
C LEU A 207 -3.65 15.29 -10.52
N THR A 208 -4.19 14.92 -9.35
CA THR A 208 -4.15 15.79 -8.16
C THR A 208 -2.93 15.43 -7.31
N PRO A 209 -1.95 16.32 -7.14
CA PRO A 209 -0.99 16.20 -6.06
C PRO A 209 -1.69 16.52 -4.74
N PHE A 210 -1.64 15.62 -3.77
CA PHE A 210 -2.31 15.80 -2.48
C PHE A 210 -1.39 15.47 -1.32
N GLY A 211 -1.44 16.29 -0.28
CA GLY A 211 -0.72 16.09 0.99
C GLY A 211 -1.55 16.61 2.15
N GLY A 212 -1.32 16.03 3.34
CA GLY A 212 -2.12 16.32 4.54
C GLY A 212 -3.22 15.30 4.77
N VAL A 213 -4.22 15.69 5.55
CA VAL A 213 -5.36 14.85 5.94
C VAL A 213 -6.57 15.22 5.09
N LEU A 214 -7.20 14.22 4.45
CA LEU A 214 -8.50 14.34 3.79
C LEU A 214 -9.57 13.64 4.63
N GLU A 215 -10.64 14.35 4.96
CA GLU A 215 -11.73 13.81 5.79
C GLU A 215 -12.49 12.69 5.08
N ALA A 216 -13.12 11.82 5.87
CA ALA A 216 -13.99 10.77 5.33
C ALA A 216 -15.12 11.37 4.49
N ASP A 217 -15.54 10.66 3.45
CA ASP A 217 -16.64 11.08 2.55
C ASP A 217 -16.39 12.40 1.79
N THR A 218 -15.14 12.87 1.72
CA THR A 218 -14.79 14.10 0.98
C THR A 218 -13.94 13.79 -0.26
N SER A 219 -13.78 14.80 -1.13
CA SER A 219 -12.89 14.67 -2.29
C SER A 219 -11.95 15.85 -2.43
N ALA A 220 -10.72 15.56 -2.84
CA ALA A 220 -9.71 16.53 -3.20
C ALA A 220 -9.53 16.57 -4.72
N ARG A 221 -9.49 17.76 -5.31
CA ARG A 221 -9.28 17.93 -6.75
C ARG A 221 -8.46 19.16 -7.09
N CYS A 222 -7.54 19.02 -8.03
CA CYS A 222 -6.90 20.14 -8.70
C CYS A 222 -7.59 20.44 -10.03
N ARG A 223 -7.88 21.71 -10.33
CA ARG A 223 -8.42 22.15 -11.63
C ARG A 223 -7.35 22.98 -12.37
N PRO A 224 -6.61 22.39 -13.32
CA PRO A 224 -5.61 23.12 -14.07
C PRO A 224 -6.27 24.10 -15.05
N THR A 225 -5.58 25.21 -15.32
CA THR A 225 -5.98 26.15 -16.39
C THR A 225 -5.28 25.75 -17.69
N ILE A 226 -6.03 25.61 -18.78
CA ILE A 226 -5.48 25.27 -20.11
C ILE A 226 -5.24 26.57 -20.88
N SER A 227 -3.98 26.85 -21.24
CA SER A 227 -3.64 27.95 -22.16
C SER A 227 -3.54 27.44 -23.60
N ARG A 228 -4.04 28.23 -24.56
CA ARG A 228 -3.96 27.93 -26.00
C ARG A 228 -3.16 29.03 -26.68
N ARG A 229 -2.16 28.67 -27.49
CA ARG A 229 -1.39 29.60 -28.32
C ARG A 229 -1.29 29.06 -29.74
N VAL A 230 -1.42 29.93 -30.73
CA VAL A 230 -1.17 29.59 -32.13
C VAL A 230 0.33 29.47 -32.33
N VAL A 231 0.79 28.32 -32.85
CA VAL A 231 2.20 28.08 -33.18
C VAL A 231 2.33 28.21 -34.70
N CYS A 232 2.86 29.34 -35.17
CA CYS A 232 3.29 29.46 -36.57
C CYS A 232 4.66 28.79 -36.73
N ARG A 233 4.74 27.72 -37.51
CA ARG A 233 6.03 27.16 -37.95
C ARG A 233 6.50 27.97 -39.17
N ARG A 234 7.76 28.41 -39.15
CA ARG A 234 8.41 28.98 -40.34
C ARG A 234 8.69 27.89 -41.36
#